data_AF-W2WAF0-F1
#
_entry.id   AF-W2WAF0-F1
#
_cell.length_a   1.000
_cell.length_b   1.000
_cell.length_c   1.000
_cell.angle_alpha   90.00
_cell.angle_beta   90.00
_cell.angle_gamma   90.00
#
_symmetry.space_group_name_H-M   'P 1'
#
loop_
_entity.id
_entity.type
_entity.pdbx_description
1 polymer ?
#
loop_
_entity_poly.entity_id
_entity_poly.type
_entity_poly.pdbx_seq_one_letter_code
_entity_poly.pdbx_strand_id
1 'polypeptide(L)'
;MVGNKKDEETALELARESIVLLKNEDDVLPLSKSASVFLTGHSADNVGLQCGGWTWTWQGHSGNAMFQHGISVRKGLENLVGNNSFTYFNGLQVNGSISATNLTKAVELASQHEYTIAAIGEANYAEKPGDIDDLALPEGQEKFIEALAATGTKVI
;
A
#
# COMPACT_ATOMS: atom_id res chain seq x y z
N MET A 1 13.50 14.05 -25.24
CA MET A 1 13.79 14.11 -23.79
C MET A 1 13.16 12.87 -23.17
N VAL A 2 13.89 12.15 -22.31
CA VAL A 2 13.40 10.95 -21.61
C VAL A 2 12.66 11.38 -20.35
N GLY A 3 11.56 10.72 -19.99
CA GLY A 3 10.79 11.00 -18.77
C GLY A 3 10.04 12.33 -18.86
N ASN A 4 9.58 12.68 -20.07
CA ASN A 4 8.81 13.91 -20.27
C ASN A 4 7.34 13.70 -19.86
N LYS A 5 6.56 14.78 -19.80
CA LYS A 5 5.14 14.73 -19.40
C LYS A 5 4.30 13.71 -20.15
N LYS A 6 4.55 13.51 -21.45
CA LYS A 6 3.82 12.50 -22.26
C LYS A 6 4.17 11.08 -21.82
N ASP A 7 5.43 10.83 -21.45
CA ASP A 7 5.86 9.54 -20.91
C ASP A 7 5.17 9.28 -19.55
N GLU A 8 5.10 10.29 -18.68
CA GLU A 8 4.40 10.24 -17.38
C GLU A 8 2.89 9.99 -17.55
N GLU A 9 2.22 10.72 -18.46
CA GLU A 9 0.79 10.55 -18.76
C GLU A 9 0.50 9.14 -19.33
N THR A 10 1.39 8.64 -20.19
CA THR A 10 1.25 7.27 -20.75
C THR A 10 1.45 6.21 -19.67
N ALA A 11 2.46 6.35 -18.81
CA ALA A 11 2.70 5.44 -17.71
C ALA A 11 1.53 5.41 -16.72
N LEU A 12 0.95 6.57 -16.41
CA LEU A 12 -0.22 6.67 -15.54
C LEU A 12 -1.45 5.95 -16.13
N GLU A 13 -1.70 6.11 -17.44
CA GLU A 13 -2.84 5.45 -18.08
C GLU A 13 -2.67 3.93 -18.09
N LEU A 14 -1.48 3.44 -18.41
CA LEU A 14 -1.18 2.01 -18.34
C LEU A 14 -1.33 1.46 -16.91
N ALA A 15 -0.90 2.22 -15.90
CA ALA A 15 -1.08 1.83 -14.51
C ALA A 15 -2.57 1.75 -14.11
N ARG A 16 -3.41 2.69 -14.57
CA ARG A 16 -4.87 2.67 -14.31
C ARG A 16 -5.55 1.44 -14.90
N GLU A 17 -5.15 1.03 -16.10
CA GLU A 17 -5.68 -0.18 -16.75
C GLU A 17 -5.13 -1.48 -16.16
N SER A 18 -4.04 -1.42 -15.38
CA SER A 18 -3.36 -2.61 -14.83
C SER A 18 -3.84 -3.02 -13.42
N ILE A 19 -4.66 -2.19 -12.75
CA ILE A 19 -5.18 -2.49 -11.42
C ILE A 19 -6.50 -3.26 -11.54
N VAL A 20 -6.57 -4.43 -10.91
CA VAL A 20 -7.76 -5.31 -10.97
C VAL A 20 -8.53 -5.25 -9.66
N LEU A 21 -9.81 -4.88 -9.73
CA LEU A 21 -10.74 -4.96 -8.60
C LEU A 21 -11.23 -6.41 -8.45
N LEU A 22 -10.72 -7.13 -7.45
CA LEU A 22 -11.05 -8.54 -7.22
C LEU A 22 -12.32 -8.73 -6.37
N LYS A 23 -12.60 -7.78 -5.47
CA LYS A 23 -13.70 -7.87 -4.52
C LYS A 23 -14.26 -6.47 -4.22
N ASN A 24 -15.59 -6.35 -4.20
CA ASN A 24 -16.30 -5.14 -3.78
C ASN A 24 -17.63 -5.56 -3.14
N GLU A 25 -17.59 -6.06 -1.91
CA GLU A 25 -18.79 -6.38 -1.15
C GLU A 25 -19.48 -5.11 -0.67
N ASP A 26 -20.81 -5.14 -0.58
CA ASP A 26 -21.66 -4.03 -0.12
C ASP A 26 -21.44 -2.68 -0.84
N ASP A 27 -20.94 -2.73 -2.08
CA ASP A 27 -20.64 -1.56 -2.90
C ASP A 27 -19.76 -0.52 -2.16
N VAL A 28 -18.79 -1.00 -1.37
CA VAL A 28 -17.84 -0.17 -0.59
C VAL A 28 -17.05 0.81 -1.47
N LEU A 29 -16.70 0.40 -2.68
CA LEU A 29 -16.04 1.23 -3.69
C LEU A 29 -17.00 1.69 -4.79
N PRO A 30 -16.85 2.92 -5.30
CA PRO A 30 -15.80 3.90 -4.99
C PRO A 30 -16.05 4.67 -3.68
N LEU A 31 -14.97 5.02 -2.97
CA LEU A 31 -15.04 5.84 -1.76
C LEU A 31 -15.55 7.26 -2.07
N SER A 32 -16.38 7.80 -1.17
CA SER A 32 -16.73 9.22 -1.21
C SER A 32 -15.51 10.09 -0.87
N LYS A 33 -15.44 11.30 -1.44
CA LYS A 33 -14.35 12.25 -1.13
C LYS A 33 -14.31 12.72 0.33
N SER A 34 -15.39 12.51 1.07
CA SER A 34 -15.52 12.83 2.50
C SER A 34 -15.42 11.59 3.40
N ALA A 35 -15.06 10.43 2.85
CA ALA A 35 -14.93 9.20 3.61
C ALA A 35 -13.85 9.35 4.71
N SER A 36 -14.14 8.84 5.90
CA SER A 36 -13.16 8.73 6.97
C SER A 36 -12.27 7.51 6.71
N VAL A 37 -11.01 7.76 6.33
CA VAL A 37 -10.07 6.72 5.89
C VAL A 37 -8.86 6.64 6.81
N PHE A 38 -8.54 5.42 7.24
CA PHE A 38 -7.24 5.06 7.79
C PHE A 38 -6.42 4.31 6.73
N LEU A 39 -5.23 4.81 6.38
CA LEU A 39 -4.29 4.15 5.49
C LEU A 39 -3.16 3.49 6.29
N THR A 40 -2.88 2.22 5.99
CA THR A 40 -1.83 1.45 6.66
C THR A 40 -1.19 0.41 5.74
N GLY A 41 -0.24 -0.35 6.28
CA GLY A 41 0.53 -1.37 5.56
C GLY A 41 1.88 -0.86 5.07
N HIS A 42 2.84 -1.79 4.97
CA HIS A 42 4.24 -1.47 4.71
C HIS A 42 4.50 -0.93 3.29
N SER A 43 3.61 -1.21 2.34
CA SER A 43 3.71 -0.76 0.95
C SER A 43 3.02 0.58 0.69
N ALA A 44 2.23 1.09 1.66
CA ALA A 44 1.39 2.28 1.48
C ALA A 44 2.18 3.54 1.10
N ASP A 45 3.41 3.69 1.61
CA ASP A 45 4.25 4.86 1.35
C ASP A 45 5.63 4.48 0.81
N ASN A 46 5.67 3.52 -0.12
CA ASN A 46 6.92 3.00 -0.67
C ASN A 46 6.82 2.76 -2.19
N VAL A 47 7.33 3.69 -2.99
CA VAL A 47 7.36 3.58 -4.46
C VAL A 47 8.31 2.44 -4.90
N GLY A 48 9.42 2.26 -4.19
CA GLY A 48 10.34 1.17 -4.45
C GLY A 48 9.70 -0.21 -4.45
N LEU A 49 8.83 -0.48 -3.47
CA LEU A 49 8.05 -1.71 -3.42
C LEU A 49 7.00 -1.80 -4.54
N GLN A 50 6.41 -0.67 -4.96
CA GLN A 50 5.48 -0.64 -6.09
C GLN A 50 6.17 -0.93 -7.43
N CYS A 51 7.45 -0.60 -7.57
CA CYS A 51 8.22 -0.88 -8.78
C CYS A 51 8.84 -2.28 -8.81
N GLY A 52 9.24 -2.83 -7.65
CA GLY A 52 9.85 -4.15 -7.56
C GLY A 52 11.30 -4.22 -8.07
N GLY A 53 11.71 -5.43 -8.48
CA GLY A 53 13.02 -5.68 -9.09
C GLY A 53 13.23 -4.98 -10.43
N TRP A 54 14.44 -5.06 -10.96
CA TRP A 54 14.83 -4.42 -12.23
C TRP A 54 14.65 -2.90 -12.29
N THR A 55 14.41 -2.25 -11.16
CA THR A 55 14.21 -0.81 -11.07
C THR A 55 15.32 -0.19 -10.23
N TRP A 56 16.07 0.76 -10.81
CA TRP A 56 17.33 1.32 -10.29
C TRP A 56 18.49 0.33 -10.15
N THR A 57 18.27 -0.78 -9.48
CA THR A 57 19.23 -1.89 -9.38
C THR A 57 18.53 -3.20 -9.71
N TRP A 58 19.32 -4.26 -9.93
CA TRP A 58 18.80 -5.58 -10.26
C TRP A 58 17.75 -6.07 -9.23
N GLN A 59 18.06 -6.02 -7.94
CA GLN A 59 17.13 -6.44 -6.89
C GLN A 59 16.07 -5.38 -6.58
N GLY A 60 16.08 -4.22 -7.24
CA GLY A 60 15.23 -3.09 -6.92
C GLY A 60 15.85 -2.13 -5.90
N HIS A 61 15.08 -1.13 -5.49
CA HIS A 61 15.46 -0.21 -4.42
C HIS A 61 14.21 0.11 -3.61
N SER A 62 14.24 -0.06 -2.29
CA SER A 62 13.08 0.25 -1.43
C SER A 62 13.08 1.71 -1.00
N GLY A 63 11.89 2.25 -0.72
CA GLY A 63 11.69 3.62 -0.28
C GLY A 63 11.48 4.59 -1.45
N ASN A 64 11.41 5.89 -1.13
CA ASN A 64 10.99 6.92 -2.08
C ASN A 64 12.16 7.78 -2.59
N ALA A 65 13.32 7.73 -1.94
CA ALA A 65 14.43 8.65 -2.19
C ALA A 65 14.96 8.59 -3.64
N MET A 66 14.98 7.40 -4.23
CA MET A 66 15.40 7.20 -5.62
C MET A 66 14.30 7.49 -6.64
N PHE A 67 13.06 7.73 -6.22
CA PHE A 67 11.89 7.80 -7.09
C PHE A 67 11.27 9.19 -7.09
N GLN A 68 12.02 10.17 -7.61
CA GLN A 68 11.63 11.59 -7.54
C GLN A 68 10.29 11.91 -8.25
N HIS A 69 9.93 11.14 -9.27
CA HIS A 69 8.67 11.25 -10.01
C HIS A 69 7.60 10.23 -9.55
N GLY A 70 7.95 9.38 -8.58
CA GLY A 70 7.07 8.35 -8.06
C GLY A 70 5.98 8.91 -7.16
N ILE A 71 4.79 8.35 -7.27
CA ILE A 71 3.66 8.68 -6.39
C ILE A 71 3.30 7.41 -5.63
N SER A 72 3.54 7.39 -4.31
CA SER A 72 3.10 6.28 -3.46
C SER A 72 1.58 6.27 -3.31
N VAL A 73 0.99 5.16 -2.82
CA VAL A 73 -0.45 5.09 -2.51
C VAL A 73 -0.85 6.22 -1.56
N ARG A 74 -0.08 6.43 -0.50
CA ARG A 74 -0.24 7.55 0.43
C ARG A 74 -0.19 8.89 -0.31
N LYS A 75 0.84 9.13 -1.13
CA LYS A 75 0.97 10.40 -1.84
C LYS A 75 -0.16 10.63 -2.84
N GLY A 76 -0.65 9.58 -3.49
CA GLY A 76 -1.80 9.62 -4.38
C GLY A 76 -3.07 10.04 -3.64
N LEU A 77 -3.34 9.45 -2.47
CA LEU A 77 -4.44 9.85 -1.60
C LEU A 77 -4.29 11.31 -1.12
N GLU A 78 -3.10 11.72 -0.67
CA GLU A 78 -2.81 13.11 -0.30
C GLU A 78 -3.10 14.08 -1.44
N ASN A 79 -2.69 13.75 -2.67
CA ASN A 79 -2.93 14.60 -3.83
C ASN A 79 -4.42 14.71 -4.19
N LEU A 80 -5.22 13.68 -3.90
CA LEU A 80 -6.65 13.63 -4.24
C LEU A 80 -7.53 14.36 -3.22
N VAL A 81 -7.27 14.16 -1.92
CA VAL A 81 -8.14 14.65 -0.84
C VAL A 81 -7.47 15.61 0.14
N GLY A 82 -6.14 15.75 0.09
CA GLY A 82 -5.35 16.58 1.01
C GLY A 82 -4.89 15.83 2.27
N ASN A 83 -3.82 16.33 2.90
CA ASN A 83 -3.12 15.66 4.00
C ASN A 83 -3.95 15.47 5.28
N ASN A 84 -4.97 16.31 5.51
CA ASN A 84 -5.78 16.26 6.73
C ASN A 84 -7.07 15.44 6.55
N SER A 85 -7.26 14.83 5.39
CA SER A 85 -8.50 14.15 5.02
C SER A 85 -8.46 12.63 5.28
N PHE A 86 -7.30 12.10 5.69
CA PHE A 86 -7.14 10.71 6.10
C PHE A 86 -6.04 10.59 7.14
N THR A 87 -6.06 9.51 7.91
CA THR A 87 -4.98 9.19 8.86
C THR A 87 -4.04 8.16 8.26
N TYR A 88 -2.73 8.36 8.42
CA TYR A 88 -1.71 7.39 8.00
C TYR A 88 -0.88 6.91 9.19
N PHE A 89 -0.70 5.61 9.30
CA PHE A 89 0.28 4.99 10.18
C PHE A 89 0.66 3.61 9.66
N ASN A 90 1.97 3.32 9.61
CA ASN A 90 2.46 1.97 9.40
C ASN A 90 3.40 1.57 10.55
N GLY A 91 3.18 0.38 11.09
CA GLY A 91 4.11 -0.30 11.98
C GLY A 91 4.40 -1.74 11.58
N LEU A 92 3.75 -2.23 10.52
CA LEU A 92 3.95 -3.54 9.93
C LEU A 92 5.23 -3.52 9.09
N GLN A 93 6.04 -4.57 9.21
CA GLN A 93 7.19 -4.81 8.35
C GLN A 93 6.80 -5.77 7.23
N VAL A 94 7.56 -5.75 6.13
CA VAL A 94 7.32 -6.62 4.96
C VAL A 94 7.35 -8.11 5.30
N ASN A 95 8.10 -8.54 6.31
CA ASN A 95 8.11 -9.93 6.78
C ASN A 95 6.93 -10.28 7.72
N GLY A 96 5.95 -9.38 7.88
CA GLY A 96 4.81 -9.54 8.78
C GLY A 96 5.09 -9.20 10.25
N SER A 97 6.33 -8.87 10.63
CA SER A 97 6.62 -8.49 12.01
C SER A 97 6.03 -7.13 12.35
N ILE A 98 5.46 -7.02 13.56
CA ILE A 98 4.91 -5.79 14.13
C ILE A 98 5.05 -5.86 15.64
N SER A 99 5.39 -4.74 16.29
CA SER A 99 5.43 -4.68 17.75
C SER A 99 4.01 -4.62 18.33
N ALA A 100 3.80 -5.12 19.55
CA ALA A 100 2.51 -5.03 20.22
C ALA A 100 1.99 -3.59 20.29
N THR A 101 2.87 -2.63 20.60
CA THR A 101 2.52 -1.19 20.62
C THR A 101 2.03 -0.69 19.27
N ASN A 102 2.69 -1.07 18.18
CA ASN A 102 2.29 -0.66 16.84
C ASN A 102 1.00 -1.33 16.42
N LEU A 103 0.79 -2.60 16.76
CA LEU A 103 -0.45 -3.31 16.48
C LEU A 103 -1.61 -2.66 17.21
N THR A 104 -1.48 -2.41 18.52
CA THR A 104 -2.51 -1.70 19.31
C THR A 104 -2.87 -0.36 18.70
N LYS A 105 -1.86 0.43 18.29
CA LYS A 105 -2.09 1.72 17.65
C LYS A 105 -2.83 1.60 16.31
N ALA A 106 -2.46 0.64 15.46
CA ALA A 106 -3.12 0.43 14.18
C ALA A 106 -4.59 0.00 14.36
N VAL A 107 -4.85 -0.90 15.31
CA VAL A 107 -6.21 -1.36 15.66
C VAL A 107 -7.05 -0.20 16.23
N GLU A 108 -6.48 0.63 17.09
CA GLU A 108 -7.16 1.82 17.61
C GLU A 108 -7.54 2.78 16.47
N LEU A 109 -6.59 3.10 15.58
CA LEU A 109 -6.85 3.98 14.43
C LEU A 109 -7.91 3.40 13.50
N ALA A 110 -7.86 2.10 13.22
CA ALA A 110 -8.87 1.42 12.41
C ALA A 110 -10.28 1.53 13.03
N SER A 111 -10.41 1.35 14.35
CA SER A 111 -11.70 1.48 15.05
C SER A 111 -12.30 2.89 15.00
N GLN A 112 -11.49 3.91 14.71
CA GLN A 112 -11.89 5.32 14.65
C GLN A 112 -12.30 5.77 13.24
N HIS A 113 -12.09 4.94 12.21
CA HIS A 113 -12.36 5.29 10.81
C HIS A 113 -13.37 4.32 10.19
N GLU A 114 -14.18 4.85 9.28
CA GLU A 114 -15.19 4.04 8.57
C GLU A 114 -14.52 3.02 7.64
N TYR A 115 -13.45 3.44 6.96
CA TYR A 115 -12.70 2.61 6.03
C TYR A 115 -11.24 2.51 6.46
N THR A 116 -10.67 1.31 6.30
CA THR A 116 -9.23 1.08 6.45
C THR A 116 -8.68 0.53 5.15
N ILE A 117 -7.78 1.26 4.51
CA ILE A 117 -7.05 0.80 3.31
C ILE A 117 -5.71 0.22 3.77
N ALA A 118 -5.44 -1.05 3.46
CA ALA A 118 -4.21 -1.73 3.84
C ALA A 118 -3.38 -2.13 2.60
N ALA A 119 -2.28 -1.41 2.35
CA ALA A 119 -1.36 -1.74 1.28
C ALA A 119 -0.26 -2.70 1.77
N ILE A 120 -0.41 -3.98 1.45
CA ILE A 120 0.46 -5.08 1.83
C ILE A 120 0.99 -5.83 0.60
N GLY A 121 1.84 -6.85 0.79
CA GLY A 121 2.48 -7.57 -0.32
C GLY A 121 3.92 -7.97 0.00
N GLU A 122 4.75 -7.98 -1.03
CA GLU A 122 6.12 -8.51 -0.99
C GLU A 122 7.19 -7.41 -0.91
N ALA A 123 8.42 -7.83 -0.62
CA ALA A 123 9.61 -6.99 -0.81
C ALA A 123 9.98 -6.93 -2.31
N ASN A 124 10.85 -5.99 -2.68
CA ASN A 124 11.47 -6.00 -4.01
C ASN A 124 12.46 -7.17 -4.15
N TYR A 125 12.38 -7.90 -5.26
CA TYR A 125 13.31 -8.97 -5.62
C TYR A 125 13.39 -9.10 -7.16
N ALA A 126 14.42 -9.79 -7.64
CA ALA A 126 14.52 -10.20 -9.04
C ALA A 126 15.21 -11.56 -9.16
N GLU A 127 14.69 -12.41 -10.06
CA GLU A 127 15.26 -13.72 -10.43
C GLU A 127 15.44 -14.67 -9.22
N LYS A 128 16.51 -15.48 -9.22
CA LYS A 128 16.75 -16.57 -8.27
C LYS A 128 16.69 -16.16 -6.78
N PRO A 129 17.17 -14.97 -6.36
CA PRO A 129 16.99 -14.50 -4.98
C PRO A 129 15.54 -14.32 -4.53
N GLY A 130 14.59 -14.21 -5.46
CA GLY A 130 13.16 -14.12 -5.17
C GLY A 130 12.44 -15.46 -5.11
N ASP A 131 13.15 -16.58 -5.27
CA ASP A 131 12.54 -17.90 -5.14
C ASP A 131 11.99 -18.11 -3.72
N ILE A 132 10.73 -18.53 -3.62
CA ILE A 132 10.04 -18.88 -2.39
C ILE A 132 9.48 -20.30 -2.48
N ASP A 133 9.48 -21.01 -1.35
CA ASP A 133 8.94 -22.38 -1.25
C ASP A 133 7.46 -22.40 -0.82
N ASP A 134 6.89 -21.23 -0.49
CA ASP A 134 5.51 -21.04 -0.05
C ASP A 134 4.93 -19.77 -0.71
N LEU A 135 3.70 -19.88 -1.24
CA LEU A 135 2.99 -18.77 -1.90
C LEU A 135 2.11 -17.97 -0.92
N ALA A 136 1.97 -18.43 0.32
CA ALA A 136 1.23 -17.70 1.34
C ALA A 136 1.90 -16.36 1.66
N LEU A 137 1.08 -15.36 2.01
CA LEU A 137 1.64 -14.14 2.58
C LEU A 137 2.32 -14.48 3.92
N PRO A 138 3.30 -13.68 4.35
CA PRO A 138 3.84 -13.84 5.70
C PRO A 138 2.70 -13.76 6.72
N GLU A 139 2.56 -14.78 7.58
CA GLU A 139 1.44 -14.95 8.53
C GLU A 139 1.15 -13.68 9.35
N GLY A 140 2.17 -12.90 9.69
CA GLY A 140 2.02 -11.65 10.41
C GLY A 140 1.28 -10.55 9.63
N GLN A 141 1.37 -10.54 8.30
CA GLN A 141 0.55 -9.66 7.45
C GLN A 141 -0.93 -10.10 7.49
N GLU A 142 -1.21 -11.39 7.39
CA GLU A 142 -2.57 -11.93 7.44
C GLU A 142 -3.23 -11.62 8.78
N LYS A 143 -2.56 -11.95 9.88
CA LYS A 143 -3.00 -11.63 11.26
C LYS A 143 -3.21 -10.13 11.49
N PHE A 144 -2.40 -9.29 10.84
CA PHE A 144 -2.57 -7.85 10.90
C PHE A 144 -3.89 -7.43 10.23
N ILE A 145 -4.20 -7.93 9.03
CA ILE A 145 -5.48 -7.64 8.35
C ILE A 145 -6.67 -8.16 9.16
N GLU A 146 -6.58 -9.37 9.71
CA GLU A 146 -7.62 -9.94 10.58
C GLU A 146 -7.89 -9.06 11.80
N ALA A 147 -6.83 -8.56 12.45
CA ALA A 147 -6.93 -7.66 13.59
C ALA A 147 -7.60 -6.32 13.24
N LEU A 148 -7.32 -5.76 12.04
CA LEU A 148 -7.99 -4.56 11.55
C LEU A 148 -9.47 -4.84 11.28
N ALA A 149 -9.79 -5.94 10.59
CA ALA A 149 -11.16 -6.32 10.26
C ALA A 149 -12.02 -6.55 11.51
N ALA A 150 -11.43 -7.09 12.58
CA ALA A 150 -12.12 -7.31 13.87
C ALA A 150 -12.59 -6.02 14.56
N THR A 151 -12.13 -4.84 14.11
CA THR A 151 -12.59 -3.55 14.64
C THR A 151 -13.96 -3.12 14.11
N GLY A 152 -14.46 -3.77 13.04
CA GLY A 152 -15.69 -3.37 12.35
C GLY A 152 -15.50 -2.26 11.31
N THR A 153 -14.27 -1.79 11.08
CA THR A 153 -13.93 -0.94 9.92
C THR A 153 -14.15 -1.70 8.61
N LYS A 154 -14.49 -1.00 7.53
CA LYS A 154 -14.57 -1.59 6.19
C LYS A 154 -13.16 -1.67 5.61
N VAL A 155 -12.59 -2.88 5.54
CA VAL A 155 -11.23 -3.09 5.05
C VAL A 155 -11.19 -3.16 3.53
N ILE A 156 -10.24 -2.43 2.94
CA ILE A 156 -9.93 -2.35 1.50
C ILE A 156 -8.47 -2.73 1.29
#